data_AF-U3B075-F1
#
_entry.id   AF-U3B075-F1
#
_cell.length_a   1.000
_cell.length_b   1.000
_cell.length_c   1.000
_cell.angle_alpha   90.00
_cell.angle_beta   90.00
_cell.angle_gamma   90.00
#
_symmetry.space_group_name_H-M   'P 1'
#
loop_
_entity.id
_entity.type
_entity.pdbx_description
1 polymer ?
#
loop_
_entity_poly.entity_id
_entity_poly.type
_entity_poly.pdbx_seq_one_letter_code
_entity_poly.pdbx_strand_id
1 'polypeptide(L)'
;MKPIHYLTAFLFIFARPSYALVHSDAKPGSVKFLISACQEYTELYNKRDNSRFGAFLTTSKEESFRAGYCLGAIMHANSQCAYPRSPSVYRSAEIIASVSVERAFSEARVIEHAVCR
;
A
#
# COMPACT_ATOMS: atom_id res chain seq x y z
N MET A 1 -42.76 29.68 2.58
CA MET A 1 -41.82 28.80 3.33
C MET A 1 -41.79 27.33 2.82
N LYS A 2 -42.23 27.03 1.59
CA LYS A 2 -42.21 25.67 1.01
C LYS A 2 -40.90 25.23 0.32
N PRO A 3 -40.02 26.11 -0.22
CA PRO A 3 -38.87 25.64 -1.02
C PRO A 3 -37.76 25.01 -0.17
N ILE A 4 -37.70 25.34 1.13
CA ILE A 4 -36.66 24.86 2.05
C ILE A 4 -36.81 23.34 2.32
N HIS A 5 -38.03 22.82 2.33
CA HIS A 5 -38.30 21.39 2.57
C HIS A 5 -37.89 20.50 1.39
N TYR A 6 -37.96 21.00 0.16
CA TYR A 6 -37.50 20.26 -1.02
C TYR A 6 -35.98 20.18 -1.08
N LEU A 7 -35.30 21.24 -0.63
CA LEU A 7 -33.84 21.31 -0.57
C LEU A 7 -33.26 20.35 0.48
N THR A 8 -33.89 20.25 1.65
CA THR A 8 -33.47 19.29 2.68
C THR A 8 -33.76 17.83 2.27
N ALA A 9 -34.89 17.56 1.62
CA ALA A 9 -35.18 16.22 1.10
C ALA A 9 -34.17 15.75 0.04
N PHE A 10 -33.69 16.66 -0.82
CA PHE A 10 -32.71 16.34 -1.85
C PHE A 10 -31.35 15.96 -1.25
N LEU A 11 -30.90 16.64 -0.20
CA LEU A 11 -29.62 16.35 0.47
C LEU A 11 -29.58 14.96 1.12
N PHE A 12 -30.70 14.47 1.65
CA PHE A 12 -30.78 13.12 2.25
C PHE A 12 -30.64 11.98 1.22
N ILE A 13 -30.95 12.22 -0.06
CA ILE A 13 -30.86 11.18 -1.11
C ILE A 13 -29.40 10.89 -1.51
N PHE A 14 -28.51 11.88 -1.38
CA PHE A 14 -27.08 11.73 -1.68
C PHE A 14 -26.24 11.24 -0.49
N ALA A 15 -26.81 11.22 0.72
CA ALA A 15 -26.18 10.65 1.90
C ALA A 15 -26.27 9.11 1.88
N ARG A 16 -25.60 8.47 0.91
CA ARG A 16 -25.42 7.01 0.98
C ARG A 16 -24.42 6.67 2.08
N PRO A 17 -24.68 5.66 2.91
CA PRO A 17 -23.70 5.20 3.87
C PRO A 17 -22.47 4.70 3.11
N SER A 18 -21.30 5.23 3.47
CA SER A 18 -20.02 4.69 2.99
C SER A 18 -19.84 3.30 3.60
N TYR A 19 -20.12 2.26 2.82
CA TYR A 19 -19.71 0.91 3.17
C TYR A 19 -18.19 0.85 3.02
N ALA A 20 -17.47 0.90 4.13
CA ALA A 20 -16.07 0.56 4.17
C ALA A 20 -15.95 -0.96 3.97
N LEU A 21 -15.55 -1.38 2.77
CA LEU A 21 -15.07 -2.74 2.55
C LEU A 21 -13.82 -2.93 3.41
N VAL A 22 -13.96 -3.65 4.51
CA VAL A 22 -12.82 -4.10 5.33
C VAL A 22 -12.16 -5.24 4.56
N HIS A 23 -11.01 -4.96 3.95
CA HIS A 23 -10.29 -5.94 3.16
C HIS A 23 -8.83 -5.98 3.58
N SER A 24 -8.58 -6.54 4.77
CA SER A 24 -7.50 -7.49 5.07
C SER A 24 -7.30 -7.62 6.58
N ASP A 25 -7.60 -8.78 7.16
CA ASP A 25 -7.27 -9.11 8.56
C ASP A 25 -5.75 -9.33 8.79
N ALA A 26 -4.92 -9.09 7.77
CA ALA A 26 -3.49 -9.29 7.87
C ALA A 26 -2.87 -8.17 8.70
N LYS A 27 -2.30 -8.53 9.85
CA LYS A 27 -1.62 -7.60 10.75
C LYS A 27 -0.22 -7.27 10.21
N PRO A 28 0.24 -6.01 10.37
CA PRO A 28 1.64 -5.64 10.22
C PRO A 28 2.56 -6.55 11.05
N GLY A 29 3.79 -6.77 10.59
CA GLY A 29 4.75 -7.63 11.29
C GLY A 29 4.83 -9.09 10.79
N SER A 30 4.01 -9.45 9.80
CA SER A 30 4.08 -10.78 9.17
C SER A 30 4.63 -10.69 7.75
N VAL A 31 5.35 -11.73 7.33
CA VAL A 31 5.94 -11.81 5.99
C VAL A 31 4.88 -11.79 4.91
N LYS A 32 3.73 -12.46 5.16
CA LYS A 32 2.58 -12.44 4.26
C LYS A 32 2.02 -11.03 4.10
N PHE A 33 1.92 -10.27 5.20
CA PHE A 33 1.51 -8.88 5.14
C PHE A 33 2.52 -8.03 4.37
N LEU A 34 3.82 -8.20 4.63
CA LEU A 34 4.87 -7.48 3.90
C LEU A 34 4.81 -7.75 2.39
N ILE A 35 4.67 -9.01 1.96
CA ILE A 35 4.55 -9.38 0.55
C ILE A 35 3.33 -8.69 -0.07
N SER A 36 2.16 -8.79 0.57
CA SER A 36 0.94 -8.14 0.11
C SER A 36 1.07 -6.61 0.07
N ALA A 37 1.73 -6.01 1.05
CA ALA A 37 2.00 -4.58 1.12
C ALA A 37 2.92 -4.11 -0.02
N CYS A 38 3.93 -4.90 -0.37
CA CYS A 38 4.81 -4.57 -1.47
C CYS A 38 4.19 -4.84 -2.85
N GLN A 39 3.28 -5.82 -2.97
CA GLN A 39 2.44 -5.98 -4.16
C GLN A 39 1.60 -4.73 -4.39
N GLU A 40 0.87 -4.27 -3.36
CA GLU A 40 0.09 -3.02 -3.41
C GLU A 40 0.95 -1.82 -3.81
N TYR A 41 2.14 -1.66 -3.20
CA TYR A 41 3.07 -0.59 -3.55
C TYR A 41 3.48 -0.62 -5.04
N THR A 42 3.84 -1.80 -5.57
CA THR A 42 4.23 -1.94 -6.99
C THR A 42 3.06 -1.70 -7.93
N GLU A 43 1.85 -2.11 -7.58
CA GLU A 43 0.65 -1.84 -8.36
C GLU A 43 0.34 -0.34 -8.41
N LEU A 44 0.44 0.37 -7.28
CA LEU A 44 0.26 1.82 -7.25
C LEU A 44 1.32 2.55 -8.07
N TYR A 45 2.58 2.09 -8.02
CA TYR A 45 3.66 2.65 -8.84
C TYR A 45 3.40 2.44 -10.33
N ASN A 46 2.98 1.23 -10.73
CA ASN A 46 2.64 0.92 -12.12
C ASN A 46 1.41 1.72 -12.61
N LYS A 47 0.40 1.94 -11.76
CA LYS A 47 -0.75 2.82 -12.05
C LYS A 47 -0.32 4.27 -12.26
N ARG A 48 0.68 4.75 -11.51
CA ARG A 48 1.22 6.12 -11.63
C ARG A 48 1.88 6.34 -13.00
N ASP A 49 2.61 5.36 -13.51
CA ASP A 49 3.33 5.50 -14.78
C ASP A 49 2.38 5.31 -15.99
N ASN A 50 1.28 4.55 -15.84
CA ASN A 50 0.27 4.34 -16.89
C ASN A 50 -0.88 5.36 -16.91
N SER A 51 -1.16 6.07 -15.82
CA SER A 51 -2.28 7.02 -15.75
C SER A 51 -1.81 8.38 -15.26
N ARG A 52 -1.72 9.32 -16.19
CA ARG A 52 -1.68 10.74 -15.88
C ARG A 52 -2.86 11.05 -14.95
N PHE A 53 -2.54 11.38 -13.70
CA PHE A 53 -3.42 12.01 -12.71
C PHE A 53 -4.55 11.11 -12.14
N GLY A 54 -4.27 10.44 -11.01
CA GLY A 54 -5.38 9.96 -10.17
C GLY A 54 -5.16 8.75 -9.29
N ALA A 55 -4.01 8.07 -9.31
CA ALA A 55 -3.78 6.91 -8.44
C ALA A 55 -4.16 7.23 -6.98
N PHE A 56 -3.65 8.34 -6.44
CA PHE A 56 -4.00 8.86 -5.12
C PHE A 56 -5.50 9.12 -4.90
N LEU A 57 -6.26 9.50 -5.93
CA LEU A 57 -7.72 9.73 -5.85
C LEU A 57 -8.52 8.42 -5.83
N THR A 58 -7.95 7.36 -6.39
CA THR A 58 -8.58 6.02 -6.46
C THR A 58 -8.05 5.05 -5.41
N THR A 59 -6.96 5.39 -4.71
CA THR A 59 -6.38 4.55 -3.66
C THR A 59 -7.18 4.70 -2.37
N SER A 60 -7.62 3.57 -1.82
CA SER A 60 -8.29 3.57 -0.53
C SER A 60 -7.32 3.88 0.62
N LYS A 61 -7.86 4.19 1.82
CA LYS A 61 -7.02 4.39 3.02
C LYS A 61 -6.20 3.14 3.35
N GLU A 62 -6.78 1.97 3.16
CA GLU A 62 -6.15 0.71 3.51
C GLU A 62 -5.02 0.36 2.53
N GLU A 63 -5.26 0.53 1.24
CA GLU A 63 -4.23 0.38 0.19
C GLU A 63 -3.08 1.37 0.41
N SER A 64 -3.38 2.62 0.73
CA SER A 64 -2.38 3.63 1.07
C SER A 64 -1.55 3.22 2.29
N PHE A 65 -2.19 2.65 3.32
CA PHE A 65 -1.52 2.18 4.51
C PHE A 65 -0.58 1.00 4.21
N ARG A 66 -1.04 0.01 3.43
CA ARG A 66 -0.23 -1.14 3.00
C ARG A 66 0.95 -0.70 2.14
N ALA A 67 0.73 0.13 1.14
CA ALA A 67 1.80 0.65 0.31
C ALA A 67 2.82 1.49 1.13
N GLY A 68 2.32 2.30 2.06
CA GLY A 68 3.13 3.06 3.00
C GLY A 68 3.97 2.17 3.92
N TYR A 69 3.43 1.03 4.35
CA TYR A 69 4.16 0.04 5.14
C TYR A 69 5.37 -0.53 4.37
N CYS A 70 5.17 -0.99 3.13
CA CYS A 70 6.27 -1.49 2.30
C CYS A 70 7.35 -0.42 2.09
N LEU A 71 6.92 0.80 1.74
CA LEU A 71 7.82 1.94 1.55
C LEU A 71 8.66 2.20 2.81
N GLY A 72 8.01 2.30 3.97
CA GLY A 72 8.68 2.56 5.25
C GLY A 72 9.66 1.45 5.63
N ALA A 73 9.27 0.18 5.46
CA ALA A 73 10.11 -0.97 5.75
C ALA A 73 11.40 -0.97 4.90
N ILE A 74 11.27 -0.73 3.59
CA ILE A 74 12.41 -0.66 2.68
C ILE A 74 13.31 0.53 3.01
N MET A 75 12.74 1.72 3.24
CA MET A 75 13.51 2.92 3.57
C MET A 75 14.27 2.76 4.89
N HIS A 76 13.65 2.13 5.88
CA HIS A 76 14.28 1.86 7.17
C HIS A 76 15.43 0.86 7.04
N ALA A 77 15.25 -0.22 6.28
CA ALA A 77 16.34 -1.17 6.07
C ALA A 77 17.48 -0.55 5.23
N ASN A 78 17.13 0.26 4.23
CA ASN A 78 18.10 0.92 3.38
C ASN A 78 19.05 1.83 4.18
N SER A 79 18.54 2.52 5.20
CA SER A 79 19.38 3.36 6.08
C SER A 79 20.29 2.55 7.02
N GLN A 80 20.07 1.24 7.14
CA GLN A 80 20.87 0.33 7.97
C GLN A 80 21.90 -0.46 7.17
N CYS A 81 21.79 -0.53 5.84
CA CYS A 81 22.74 -1.25 5.01
C CYS A 81 24.12 -0.55 5.01
N ALA A 82 25.20 -1.31 5.16
CA ALA A 82 26.56 -0.78 5.19
C ALA A 82 27.12 -0.37 3.81
N TYR A 83 26.42 -0.68 2.72
CA TYR A 83 26.92 -0.53 1.35
C TYR A 83 26.33 0.69 0.62
N PRO A 84 27.12 1.37 -0.23
CA PRO A 84 26.69 2.61 -0.90
C PRO A 84 25.71 2.39 -2.05
N ARG A 85 25.35 1.14 -2.40
CA ARG A 85 24.58 0.83 -3.61
C ARG A 85 23.41 -0.08 -3.31
N SER A 86 22.42 0.46 -2.59
CA SER A 86 21.13 -0.20 -2.46
C SER A 86 20.30 -0.12 -3.76
N PRO A 87 19.45 -1.12 -4.03
CA PRO A 87 18.49 -1.03 -5.12
C PRO A 87 17.51 0.12 -4.88
N SER A 88 16.87 0.59 -5.96
CA SER A 88 15.77 1.56 -5.81
C SER A 88 14.65 0.95 -4.96
N VAL A 89 13.89 1.80 -4.26
CA VAL A 89 12.77 1.36 -3.43
C VAL A 89 11.79 0.47 -4.22
N TYR A 90 11.49 0.87 -5.46
CA TYR A 90 10.63 0.08 -6.35
C TYR A 90 11.22 -1.30 -6.64
N ARG A 91 12.52 -1.39 -6.95
CA ARG A 91 13.17 -2.67 -7.23
C ARG A 91 13.19 -3.58 -6.01
N SER A 92 13.44 -3.04 -4.82
CA SER A 92 13.36 -3.80 -3.58
C SER A 92 11.93 -4.29 -3.31
N ALA A 93 10.92 -3.44 -3.55
CA ALA A 93 9.51 -3.82 -3.41
C ALA A 93 9.10 -4.94 -4.38
N GLU A 94 9.56 -4.88 -5.62
CA GLU A 94 9.33 -5.93 -6.63
C GLU A 94 9.92 -7.28 -6.22
N ILE A 95 11.15 -7.27 -5.67
CA ILE A 95 11.79 -8.48 -5.14
C ILE A 95 10.93 -9.08 -4.01
N ILE A 96 10.53 -8.26 -3.04
CA ILE A 96 9.71 -8.71 -1.90
C ILE A 96 8.35 -9.23 -2.37
N ALA A 97 7.69 -8.53 -3.30
CA ALA A 97 6.40 -8.91 -3.87
C ALA A 97 6.42 -10.27 -4.59
N SER A 98 7.60 -10.69 -5.09
CA SER A 98 7.79 -11.96 -5.80
C SER A 98 8.14 -13.16 -4.89
N VAL A 99 8.31 -12.95 -3.57
CA VAL A 99 8.66 -14.01 -2.62
C VAL A 99 7.48 -14.95 -2.39
N SER A 100 7.68 -16.26 -2.54
CA SER A 100 6.69 -17.27 -2.16
C SER A 100 6.68 -17.47 -0.63
N VAL A 101 5.50 -17.44 -0.01
CA VAL A 101 5.32 -17.57 1.45
C VAL A 101 5.96 -18.85 2.02
N GLU A 102 5.97 -19.96 1.27
CA GLU A 102 6.56 -21.24 1.69
C GLU A 102 8.08 -21.22 1.87
N ARG A 103 8.76 -20.28 1.19
CA ARG A 103 10.23 -20.11 1.26
C ARG A 103 10.63 -18.89 2.08
N ALA A 104 9.66 -18.19 2.65
CA ALA A 104 9.89 -16.91 3.27
C ALA A 104 10.33 -17.08 4.74
N PHE A 105 11.51 -16.56 5.06
CA PHE A 105 12.03 -16.43 6.43
C PHE A 105 11.32 -15.28 7.17
N SER A 106 11.76 -14.92 8.38
CA SER A 106 11.24 -13.74 9.10
C SER A 106 11.22 -12.49 8.22
N GLU A 107 10.29 -11.57 8.52
CA GLU A 107 10.06 -10.35 7.75
C GLU A 107 11.36 -9.55 7.57
N ALA A 108 12.11 -9.37 8.66
CA ALA A 108 13.40 -8.67 8.65
C ALA A 108 14.38 -9.28 7.64
N ARG A 109 14.46 -10.61 7.56
CA ARG A 109 15.39 -11.30 6.64
C ARG A 109 14.98 -11.12 5.18
N VAL A 110 13.68 -11.11 4.90
CA VAL A 110 13.16 -10.85 3.55
C VAL A 110 13.49 -9.42 3.13
N ILE A 111 13.29 -8.44 4.02
CA ILE A 111 13.63 -7.03 3.75
C ILE A 111 15.14 -6.86 3.55
N GLU A 112 15.95 -7.38 4.47
CA GLU A 112 17.41 -7.27 4.39
C GLU A 112 17.95 -7.87 3.09
N HIS A 113 17.49 -9.06 2.71
CA HIS A 113 17.92 -9.71 1.47
C HIS A 113 17.52 -8.93 0.21
N ALA A 114 16.35 -8.28 0.22
CA ALA A 114 15.88 -7.49 -0.91
C ALA A 114 16.57 -6.12 -0.99
N VAL A 115 16.97 -5.52 0.14
CA VAL A 115 17.43 -4.13 0.24
C VAL A 115 18.95 -4.01 0.37
N CYS A 116 19.60 -4.83 1.19
CA CYS A 116 21.04 -4.72 1.51
C CYS A 116 21.93 -5.60 0.62
N ARG A 117 21.50 -5.83 -0.62
CA ARG A 117 22.15 -6.77 -1.54
C ARG A 117 23.47 -6.29 -2.11
#